data_AF-A0AA37B5J6-F1
#
_entry.id   AF-A0AA37B5J6-F1
#
_cell.length_a   1.000
_cell.length_b   1.000
_cell.length_c   1.000
_cell.angle_alpha   90.00
_cell.angle_beta   90.00
_cell.angle_gamma   90.00
#
_symmetry.space_group_name_H-M   'P 1'
#
loop_
_entity.id
_entity.type
_entity.pdbx_description
1 polymer ?
#
loop_
_entity_poly.entity_id
_entity_poly.type
_entity_poly.pdbx_seq_one_letter_code
_entity_poly.pdbx_strand_id
1 'polypeptide(L)'
;MLNKILYGFAILWLSLHAQIGASADLEKSSWPMQQARIEALLHSIEQTDLVFIRNGTEHNAEQAGAHLRMKLKRGQSSWFAPSKEKWTAEMFIDKLATKSSLSGKAYLIRLANGDQVPSAIWLYQQLAVYDQQATR
;
A
#
# COMPACT_ATOMS: atom_id res chain seq x y z
N MET A 1 67.06 11.08 24.75
CA MET A 1 67.47 9.83 24.07
C MET A 1 66.20 8.99 23.89
N LEU A 2 65.34 9.30 22.91
CA LEU A 2 65.29 8.77 21.55
C LEU A 2 65.61 7.27 21.44
N ASN A 3 64.58 6.45 21.28
CA ASN A 3 64.70 5.23 20.48
C ASN A 3 63.39 4.98 19.72
N LYS A 4 63.47 5.05 18.39
CA LYS A 4 62.42 4.74 17.44
C LYS A 4 62.49 3.24 17.14
N ILE A 5 61.38 2.53 17.18
CA ILE A 5 61.18 1.33 16.36
C ILE A 5 59.85 1.49 15.62
N LEU A 6 59.98 1.35 14.30
CA LEU A 6 58.97 1.44 13.25
C LEU A 6 58.22 0.11 13.12
N TYR A 7 57.22 0.07 12.22
CA TYR A 7 56.34 -1.04 11.80
C TYR A 7 55.10 -1.20 12.70
N GLY A 8 53.87 -0.99 12.25
CA GLY A 8 53.32 -1.02 10.91
C GLY A 8 52.16 -2.00 10.91
N PHE A 9 50.93 -1.51 11.08
CA PHE A 9 49.72 -2.24 10.72
C PHE A 9 48.67 -1.22 10.26
N ALA A 10 48.51 -1.17 8.94
CA ALA A 10 47.34 -0.63 8.30
C ALA A 10 46.12 -1.43 8.78
N ILE A 11 45.15 -0.77 9.41
CA ILE A 11 43.75 -1.16 9.26
C ILE A 11 42.96 0.12 9.05
N LEU A 12 42.71 0.40 7.77
CA LEU A 12 41.55 1.14 7.31
C LEU A 12 40.32 0.69 8.11
N TRP A 13 39.80 1.54 8.99
CA TRP A 13 38.37 1.49 9.32
C TRP A 13 37.68 2.44 8.34
N LEU A 14 37.66 2.00 7.08
CA LEU A 14 36.84 2.57 6.05
C LEU A 14 35.38 2.38 6.49
N SER A 15 34.74 3.49 6.82
CA SER A 15 33.33 3.67 7.12
C SER A 15 32.40 2.67 6.43
N LEU A 16 31.87 1.70 7.19
CA LEU A 16 30.72 0.89 6.77
C LEU A 16 29.45 1.49 7.40
N HIS A 17 28.93 2.57 6.80
CA HIS A 17 27.59 3.06 7.10
C HIS A 17 26.81 3.24 5.79
N ALA A 18 26.42 2.13 5.18
CA ALA A 18 25.40 2.12 4.14
C ALA A 18 24.75 0.72 3.99
N GLN A 19 24.33 0.08 5.09
CA GLN A 19 23.56 -1.17 5.02
C GLN A 19 22.09 -1.04 5.42
N ILE A 20 21.65 0.11 5.96
CA ILE A 20 20.30 0.24 6.54
C ILE A 20 19.21 0.44 5.46
N GLY A 21 19.55 1.00 4.28
CA GLY A 21 18.56 1.32 3.24
C GLY A 21 18.00 0.09 2.52
N ALA A 22 18.85 -0.86 2.13
CA ALA A 22 18.44 -2.00 1.31
C ALA A 22 17.49 -2.98 2.02
N SER A 23 17.64 -3.16 3.35
CA SER A 23 16.76 -4.04 4.13
C SER A 23 15.36 -3.43 4.30
N ALA A 24 15.25 -2.12 4.48
CA ALA A 24 13.98 -1.43 4.63
C ALA A 24 13.16 -1.43 3.32
N ASP A 25 13.83 -1.23 2.18
CA ASP A 25 13.17 -1.27 0.87
C ASP A 25 12.65 -2.67 0.53
N LEU A 26 13.42 -3.71 0.87
CA LEU A 26 13.01 -5.11 0.69
C LEU A 26 11.83 -5.48 1.59
N GLU A 27 11.83 -5.05 2.86
CA GLU A 27 10.70 -5.26 3.77
C GLU A 27 9.44 -4.56 3.25
N LYS A 28 9.56 -3.30 2.83
CA LYS A 28 8.43 -2.52 2.29
C LYS A 28 7.82 -3.18 1.05
N SER A 29 8.64 -3.79 0.21
CA SER A 29 8.20 -4.49 -1.00
C SER A 29 7.70 -5.92 -0.74
N SER A 30 7.85 -6.45 0.47
CA SER A 30 7.49 -7.84 0.79
C SER A 30 5.98 -8.08 0.72
N TRP A 31 5.58 -9.28 0.31
CA TRP A 31 4.16 -9.65 0.26
C TRP A 31 3.42 -9.48 1.59
N PRO A 32 3.94 -9.92 2.75
CA PRO A 32 3.25 -9.68 4.03
C PRO A 32 2.99 -8.19 4.29
N MET A 33 3.95 -7.32 3.98
CA MET A 33 3.79 -5.87 4.11
C MET A 33 2.72 -5.34 3.15
N GLN A 34 2.78 -5.74 1.88
CA GLN A 34 1.78 -5.34 0.88
C GLN A 34 0.38 -5.85 1.23
N GLN A 35 0.26 -7.06 1.78
CA GLN A 35 -1.00 -7.61 2.26
C GLN A 35 -1.54 -6.79 3.43
N ALA A 36 -0.70 -6.40 4.40
CA ALA A 36 -1.11 -5.56 5.52
C ALA A 36 -1.61 -4.17 5.06
N ARG A 37 -0.91 -3.55 4.09
CA ARG A 37 -1.34 -2.29 3.45
C ARG A 37 -2.71 -2.43 2.77
N ILE A 38 -2.95 -3.52 2.04
CA ILE A 38 -4.26 -3.77 1.39
C ILE A 38 -5.37 -3.96 2.43
N GLU A 39 -5.11 -4.75 3.48
CA GLU A 39 -6.09 -4.96 4.56
C GLU A 39 -6.40 -3.66 5.30
N ALA A 40 -5.41 -2.81 5.54
CA ALA A 40 -5.63 -1.49 6.13
C ALA A 40 -6.58 -0.63 5.27
N LEU A 41 -6.41 -0.61 3.94
CA LEU A 41 -7.31 0.12 3.05
C LEU A 41 -8.74 -0.42 3.07
N LEU A 42 -8.90 -1.75 3.07
CA LEU A 42 -10.21 -2.39 3.16
C LEU A 42 -10.88 -2.07 4.49
N HIS A 43 -10.12 -2.12 5.59
CA HIS A 43 -10.59 -1.75 6.91
C HIS A 43 -11.00 -0.27 6.99
N SER A 44 -10.22 0.65 6.39
CA SER A 44 -10.58 2.06 6.32
C SER A 44 -11.93 2.27 5.62
N ILE A 45 -12.20 1.55 4.52
CA ILE A 45 -13.50 1.60 3.84
C ILE A 45 -14.62 1.09 4.77
N GLU A 46 -14.39 -0.03 5.46
CA GLU A 46 -15.38 -0.70 6.30
C GLU A 46 -15.72 0.05 7.58
N GLN A 47 -14.78 0.84 8.13
CA GLN A 47 -14.94 1.56 9.40
C GLN A 47 -15.30 3.04 9.24
N THR A 48 -15.14 3.61 8.05
CA THR A 48 -15.50 5.01 7.80
C THR A 48 -16.98 5.09 7.47
N ASP A 49 -17.70 6.02 8.12
CA ASP A 49 -19.06 6.36 7.72
C ASP A 49 -19.03 7.12 6.37
N LEU A 50 -19.13 6.35 5.29
CA LEU A 50 -19.10 6.83 3.91
C LEU A 50 -20.15 6.14 3.05
N VAL A 51 -20.52 6.79 1.95
CA VAL A 51 -21.28 6.18 0.86
C VAL A 51 -20.37 5.96 -0.33
N PHE A 52 -20.23 4.70 -0.74
CA PHE A 52 -19.47 4.31 -1.91
C PHE A 52 -20.37 4.28 -3.14
N ILE A 53 -20.07 5.11 -4.13
CA ILE A 53 -20.89 5.25 -5.34
C ILE A 53 -20.20 4.49 -6.47
N ARG A 54 -20.84 3.42 -6.93
CA ARG A 54 -20.36 2.56 -8.01
C ARG A 54 -21.36 2.53 -9.14
N ASN A 55 -20.94 2.89 -10.35
CA ASN A 55 -21.81 2.95 -11.54
C ASN A 55 -23.07 3.82 -11.37
N GLY A 56 -23.02 4.82 -10.47
CA GLY A 56 -24.17 5.67 -10.13
C GLY A 56 -25.08 5.11 -9.04
N THR A 57 -24.78 3.94 -8.48
CA THR A 57 -25.53 3.34 -7.37
C THR A 57 -24.76 3.49 -6.07
N GLU A 58 -25.48 3.83 -5.01
CA GLU A 58 -24.94 3.99 -3.66
C GLU A 58 -24.81 2.64 -2.94
N HIS A 59 -23.74 2.51 -2.19
CA HIS A 59 -23.44 1.36 -1.35
C HIS A 59 -22.91 1.86 0.00
N ASN A 60 -23.34 1.23 1.08
CA ASN A 60 -22.77 1.53 2.41
C ASN A 60 -21.34 0.97 2.54
N ALA A 61 -20.66 1.32 3.63
CA ALA A 61 -19.29 0.87 3.94
C ALA A 61 -19.13 -0.66 3.88
N GLU A 62 -20.05 -1.41 4.48
CA GLU A 62 -20.03 -2.89 4.49
C GLU A 62 -20.11 -3.48 3.07
N GLN A 63 -21.07 -3.01 2.27
CA GLN A 63 -21.24 -3.44 0.88
C GLN A 63 -20.03 -3.08 0.02
N ALA A 64 -19.43 -1.91 0.26
CA ALA A 64 -18.22 -1.48 -0.42
C ALA A 64 -17.02 -2.39 -0.09
N GLY A 65 -16.79 -2.66 1.21
CA GLY A 65 -15.75 -3.58 1.68
C GLY A 65 -15.91 -4.97 1.08
N ALA A 66 -17.12 -5.55 1.17
CA ALA A 66 -17.43 -6.85 0.58
C ALA A 66 -17.18 -6.89 -0.94
N HIS A 67 -17.57 -5.83 -1.66
CA HIS A 67 -17.31 -5.71 -3.09
C HIS A 67 -15.81 -5.69 -3.42
N LEU A 68 -15.03 -4.90 -2.70
CA LEU A 68 -13.58 -4.75 -2.93
C LEU A 68 -12.82 -6.03 -2.56
N ARG A 69 -13.19 -6.71 -1.46
CA ARG A 69 -12.64 -8.03 -1.09
C ARG A 69 -12.90 -9.08 -2.17
N MET A 70 -14.13 -9.11 -2.70
CA MET A 70 -14.46 -10.01 -3.82
C MET A 70 -13.61 -9.70 -5.05
N LYS A 71 -13.42 -8.42 -5.41
CA LYS A 71 -12.54 -8.04 -6.53
C LYS A 71 -11.09 -8.43 -6.28
N LEU A 72 -10.57 -8.24 -5.06
CA LEU A 72 -9.22 -8.66 -4.67
C LEU A 72 -9.02 -10.16 -4.87
N LYS A 73 -9.91 -10.98 -4.30
CA LYS A 73 -9.86 -12.44 -4.46
C LYS A 73 -9.86 -12.85 -5.93
N ARG A 74 -10.79 -12.31 -6.73
CA ARG A 74 -10.86 -12.62 -8.17
C ARG A 74 -9.63 -12.13 -8.94
N GLY A 75 -9.11 -10.95 -8.61
CA GLY A 75 -7.92 -10.39 -9.22
C GLY A 75 -6.69 -11.26 -8.96
N GLN A 76 -6.45 -11.63 -7.70
CA GLN A 76 -5.31 -12.45 -7.29
C GLN A 76 -5.35 -13.89 -7.81
N SER A 77 -6.56 -14.45 -8.02
CA SER A 77 -6.73 -15.78 -8.60
C SER A 77 -6.80 -15.80 -10.13
N SER A 78 -6.61 -14.66 -10.80
CA SER A 78 -6.70 -14.58 -12.25
C SER A 78 -5.44 -15.12 -12.94
N TRP A 79 -5.60 -15.91 -14.01
CA TRP A 79 -4.48 -16.46 -14.78
C TRP A 79 -3.59 -15.41 -15.46
N PHE A 80 -4.10 -14.19 -15.67
CA PHE A 80 -3.36 -13.07 -16.23
C PHE A 80 -2.84 -12.08 -15.18
N ALA A 81 -3.07 -12.34 -13.89
CA ALA A 81 -2.51 -11.54 -12.81
C ALA A 81 -1.08 -11.99 -12.50
N PRO A 82 -0.24 -11.09 -11.94
CA PRO A 82 1.05 -11.53 -11.44
C PRO A 82 0.85 -12.48 -10.24
N SER A 83 1.90 -13.23 -9.90
CA SER A 83 1.90 -14.09 -8.72
C SER A 83 1.58 -13.27 -7.47
N LYS A 84 0.99 -13.93 -6.46
CA LYS A 84 0.53 -13.30 -5.22
C LYS A 84 1.62 -12.42 -4.59
N GLU A 85 2.86 -12.85 -4.65
CA GLU A 85 4.01 -12.19 -4.04
C GLU A 85 4.37 -10.84 -4.68
N LYS A 86 3.87 -10.58 -5.89
CA LYS A 86 4.11 -9.35 -6.65
C LYS A 86 2.95 -8.35 -6.52
N TRP A 87 1.88 -8.70 -5.81
CA TRP A 87 0.78 -7.76 -5.58
C TRP A 87 1.20 -6.66 -4.62
N THR A 88 0.81 -5.42 -4.94
CA THR A 88 1.00 -4.26 -4.09
C THR A 88 -0.32 -3.60 -3.72
N ALA A 89 -0.32 -2.76 -2.68
CA ALA A 89 -1.48 -1.95 -2.33
C ALA A 89 -1.87 -0.97 -3.45
N GLU A 90 -0.90 -0.40 -4.14
CA GLU A 90 -1.11 0.47 -5.30
C GLU A 90 -1.78 -0.29 -6.46
N MET A 91 -1.35 -1.53 -6.72
CA MET A 91 -2.01 -2.39 -7.70
C MET A 91 -3.46 -2.69 -7.31
N PHE A 92 -3.74 -2.94 -6.03
CA PHE A 92 -5.11 -3.10 -5.55
C PHE A 92 -5.93 -1.83 -5.80
N ILE A 93 -5.40 -0.65 -5.48
CA ILE A 93 -6.07 0.64 -5.74
C ILE A 93 -6.36 0.76 -7.25
N ASP A 94 -5.32 0.79 -8.07
CA ASP A 94 -5.44 1.12 -9.49
C ASP A 94 -6.24 0.09 -10.30
N LYS A 95 -6.06 -1.19 -10.01
CA LYS A 95 -6.66 -2.25 -10.84
C LYS A 95 -8.05 -2.64 -10.34
N LEU A 96 -8.32 -2.49 -9.04
CA LEU A 96 -9.52 -3.08 -8.43
C LEU A 96 -10.40 -2.06 -7.72
N ALA A 97 -9.84 -1.06 -7.04
CA ALA A 97 -10.63 -0.26 -6.12
C ALA A 97 -11.06 1.12 -6.65
N THR A 98 -10.67 1.50 -7.86
CA THR A 98 -10.94 2.84 -8.42
C THR A 98 -12.03 2.91 -9.46
N LYS A 99 -12.32 1.81 -10.16
CA LYS A 99 -13.32 1.77 -11.24
C LYS A 99 -13.89 0.39 -11.50
N SER A 100 -15.04 0.37 -12.19
CA SER A 100 -15.66 -0.88 -12.63
C SER A 100 -14.87 -1.48 -13.77
N SER A 101 -14.51 -2.77 -13.66
CA SER A 101 -13.88 -3.49 -14.77
C SER A 101 -14.84 -3.71 -15.95
N LEU A 102 -16.15 -3.67 -15.71
CA LEU A 102 -17.17 -3.88 -16.74
C LEU A 102 -17.52 -2.59 -17.49
N SER A 103 -17.77 -1.49 -16.76
CA SER A 103 -18.22 -0.23 -17.35
C SER A 103 -17.11 0.80 -17.56
N GLY A 104 -15.94 0.61 -16.95
CA GLY A 104 -14.86 1.59 -16.90
C GLY A 104 -15.13 2.82 -16.03
N LYS A 105 -16.34 2.99 -15.49
CA LYS A 105 -16.70 4.17 -14.67
C LYS A 105 -15.94 4.19 -13.35
N ALA A 106 -15.39 5.35 -13.00
CA ALA A 106 -14.75 5.59 -11.72
C ALA A 106 -15.75 5.45 -10.57
N TYR A 107 -15.26 4.97 -9.43
CA TYR A 107 -16.01 4.95 -8.18
C TYR A 107 -15.78 6.24 -7.41
N LEU A 108 -16.81 6.72 -6.72
CA LEU A 108 -16.73 7.89 -5.84
C LEU A 108 -16.97 7.46 -4.39
N ILE A 109 -16.43 8.23 -3.46
CA ILE A 109 -16.72 8.15 -2.04
C ILE A 109 -17.38 9.47 -1.66
N ARG A 110 -18.55 9.38 -1.03
CA ARG A 110 -19.20 10.51 -0.39
C ARG A 110 -18.95 10.46 1.10
N LEU A 111 -18.35 11.51 1.63
CA LEU A 111 -18.05 11.65 3.04
C LEU A 111 -19.27 12.16 3.82
N ALA A 112 -19.23 12.07 5.16
CA ALA A 112 -20.31 12.53 6.03
C ALA A 112 -20.68 14.02 5.84
N ASN A 113 -19.74 14.86 5.40
CA ASN A 113 -19.99 16.27 5.08
C ASN A 113 -20.70 16.49 3.72
N GLY A 114 -20.98 15.41 2.97
CA GLY A 114 -21.62 15.45 1.66
C GLY A 114 -20.65 15.55 0.48
N ASP A 115 -19.37 15.84 0.70
CA ASP A 115 -18.38 15.96 -0.37
C ASP A 115 -18.17 14.62 -1.07
N GLN A 116 -18.07 14.67 -2.40
CA GLN A 116 -17.75 13.51 -3.21
C GLN A 116 -16.32 13.62 -3.73
N VAL A 117 -15.55 12.57 -3.48
CA VAL A 117 -14.18 12.43 -3.97
C VAL A 117 -14.03 11.16 -4.79
N PRO A 118 -13.20 11.15 -5.84
CA PRO A 118 -12.79 9.91 -6.48
C PRO A 118 -12.21 8.94 -5.45
N SER A 119 -12.67 7.68 -5.47
CA SER A 119 -12.16 6.61 -4.62
C SER A 119 -10.63 6.47 -4.70
N ALA A 120 -10.04 6.71 -5.87
CA ALA A 120 -8.59 6.73 -6.07
C ALA A 120 -7.90 7.71 -5.12
N ILE A 121 -8.36 8.96 -5.08
CA ILE A 121 -7.77 10.02 -4.27
C ILE A 121 -7.87 9.63 -2.79
N TRP A 122 -9.06 9.23 -2.36
CA TRP A 122 -9.30 8.87 -0.97
C TRP A 122 -8.46 7.66 -0.53
N LEU A 123 -8.38 6.61 -1.35
CA LEU A 123 -7.59 5.41 -1.02
C LEU A 123 -6.09 5.68 -0.97
N TYR A 124 -5.55 6.50 -1.87
CA TYR A 124 -4.13 6.89 -1.79
C TYR A 124 -3.84 7.75 -0.56
N GLN A 125 -4.79 8.61 -0.13
CA GLN A 125 -4.66 9.34 1.13
C GLN A 125 -4.64 8.37 2.33
N GLN A 126 -5.52 7.38 2.37
CA GLN A 126 -5.50 6.36 3.43
C GLN A 126 -4.21 5.54 3.42
N LEU A 127 -3.70 5.18 2.23
CA LEU A 127 -2.44 4.46 2.10
C LEU A 127 -1.26 5.27 2.66
N ALA A 128 -1.21 6.57 2.34
CA ALA A 128 -0.19 7.46 2.86
C ALA A 128 -0.25 7.60 4.39
N VAL A 129 -1.45 7.67 4.97
CA VAL A 129 -1.64 7.68 6.43
C VAL A 129 -1.10 6.40 7.06
N TYR A 130 -1.45 5.23 6.49
CA TYR A 130 -0.94 3.94 6.96
C TYR A 130 0.59 3.85 6.89
N ASP A 131 1.19 4.20 5.76
CA ASP A 131 2.64 4.14 5.56
C ASP A 131 3.40 5.07 6.52
N GLN A 132 2.84 6.25 6.84
CA GLN A 132 3.40 7.16 7.83
C GLN A 132 3.35 6.60 9.25
N GLN A 133 2.26 5.90 9.60
CA GLN A 133 2.11 5.27 10.92
C GLN A 133 3.05 4.07 11.08
N ALA A 134 3.24 3.27 10.03
CA ALA A 134 4.13 2.11 10.06
C ALA A 134 5.64 2.47 10.14
N THR A 135 5.99 3.73 9.86
CA THR A 135 7.38 4.22 9.90
C THR A 135 7.73 4.85 11.26
N ARG A 136 6.77 4.98 12.18
CA ARG A 136 6.97 5.54 13.54
C ARG A 136 7.16 4.44 14.56
#